data_AF-A0A1Q5XMW5-F1
#
_entry.id   AF-A0A1Q5XMW5-F1
#
_cell.length_a   1.000
_cell.length_b   1.000
_cell.length_c   1.000
_cell.angle_alpha   90.00
_cell.angle_beta   90.00
_cell.angle_gamma   90.00
#
_symmetry.space_group_name_H-M   'P 1'
#
loop_
_entity.id
_entity.type
_entity.pdbx_description
1 polymer ?
#
loop_
_entity_poly.entity_id
_entity_poly.type
_entity_poly.pdbx_seq_one_letter_code
_entity_poly.pdbx_strand_id
1 'polypeptide(L)'
;MAWEKVFALGSHFRGAGTSHFGICSVMLKKHRGQAIICEDSTVIHDGEWVGELHLDNGSILKLIKSQGSDRAALRTARLLRQSMRQIHEAFESQSEFKQVKALLGITLLHRGLTHGLGFEQQALQPGIFRRMTTVYLRLLLSALHPEGMNRISQRTEKLVPMLLIHSRSSLKNRFSPGEKLPG
;
A
#
# COMPACT_ATOMS: atom_id res chain seq x y z
N MET A 1 19.30 -5.66 2.70
CA MET A 1 19.45 -7.14 2.53
C MET A 1 19.52 -7.49 1.05
N ALA A 2 20.24 -8.54 0.64
CA ALA A 2 20.44 -8.90 -0.77
C ALA A 2 19.12 -9.12 -1.55
N TRP A 3 18.04 -9.48 -0.85
CA TRP A 3 16.72 -9.74 -1.44
C TRP A 3 15.85 -8.49 -1.64
N GLU A 4 16.04 -7.44 -0.82
CA GLU A 4 15.43 -6.12 -1.07
C GLU A 4 15.95 -5.56 -2.39
N LYS A 5 17.21 -5.83 -2.74
CA LYS A 5 17.78 -5.45 -4.03
C LYS A 5 17.13 -6.20 -5.19
N VAL A 6 16.74 -7.46 -5.05
CA VAL A 6 16.09 -8.22 -6.15
C VAL A 6 14.66 -7.73 -6.41
N PHE A 7 13.88 -7.45 -5.36
CA PHE A 7 12.54 -6.86 -5.52
C PHE A 7 12.62 -5.39 -5.96
N ALA A 8 13.56 -4.61 -5.40
CA ALA A 8 13.83 -3.26 -5.82
C ALA A 8 14.36 -3.20 -7.25
N LEU A 9 15.20 -4.14 -7.71
CA LEU A 9 15.65 -4.20 -9.11
C LEU A 9 14.50 -4.60 -10.05
N GLY A 10 13.62 -5.51 -9.62
CA GLY A 10 12.44 -5.89 -10.40
C GLY A 10 11.40 -4.77 -10.53
N SER A 11 11.28 -3.88 -9.52
CA SER A 11 10.39 -2.72 -9.53
C SER A 11 11.03 -1.45 -10.11
N HIS A 12 12.34 -1.22 -9.90
CA HIS A 12 13.08 -0.05 -10.40
C HIS A 12 13.11 0.03 -11.92
N PHE A 13 13.15 -1.12 -12.61
CA PHE A 13 13.36 -1.14 -14.05
C PHE A 13 12.13 -0.73 -14.89
N ARG A 14 11.00 -0.38 -14.27
CA ARG A 14 9.72 -0.26 -14.98
C ARG A 14 8.84 0.93 -14.57
N GLY A 15 9.32 1.82 -13.71
CA GLY A 15 8.56 2.98 -13.25
C GLY A 15 8.99 4.29 -13.90
N ALA A 16 8.04 5.19 -14.15
CA ALA A 16 8.32 6.53 -14.71
C ALA A 16 8.85 7.52 -13.64
N GLY A 17 8.71 7.19 -12.36
CA GLY A 17 9.16 8.01 -11.23
C GLY A 17 8.66 7.44 -9.90
N THR A 18 9.37 7.75 -8.81
CA THR A 18 8.92 7.47 -7.43
C THR A 18 8.83 8.78 -6.67
N SER A 19 7.65 9.09 -6.14
CA SER A 19 7.39 10.32 -5.38
C SER A 19 7.14 9.97 -3.91
N HIS A 20 7.68 10.76 -2.99
CA HIS A 20 7.63 10.51 -1.55
C HIS A 20 6.64 11.45 -0.85
N PHE A 21 5.81 10.88 0.03
CA PHE A 21 4.73 11.56 0.75
C PHE A 21 4.74 11.13 2.21
N GLY A 22 5.52 11.81 3.06
CA GLY A 22 5.66 11.43 4.47
C GLY A 22 6.19 10.01 4.64
N ILE A 23 5.40 9.11 5.24
CA ILE A 23 5.78 7.69 5.42
C ILE A 23 5.43 6.80 4.22
N CYS A 24 4.91 7.37 3.14
CA CYS A 24 4.55 6.66 1.93
C CYS A 24 5.44 7.05 0.76
N SER A 25 5.56 6.14 -0.20
CA SER A 25 6.06 6.44 -1.53
C SER A 25 5.10 5.87 -2.56
N VAL A 26 4.98 6.56 -3.71
CA VAL A 26 4.18 6.11 -4.84
C VAL A 26 5.09 5.94 -6.04
N MET A 27 5.14 4.72 -6.57
CA MET A 27 5.88 4.39 -7.77
C MET A 27 4.92 4.31 -8.96
N LEU A 28 5.12 5.15 -9.97
CA LEU A 28 4.29 5.12 -11.17
C LEU A 28 4.74 3.99 -12.08
N LYS A 29 3.86 3.05 -12.41
CA LYS A 29 4.13 1.91 -13.29
C LYS A 29 2.93 1.57 -14.16
N LYS A 30 3.17 0.76 -15.19
CA LYS A 30 2.08 0.17 -15.97
C LYS A 30 1.55 -1.09 -15.27
N HIS A 31 0.23 -1.19 -15.13
CA HIS A 31 -0.46 -2.41 -14.74
C HIS A 31 -0.13 -3.52 -15.72
N ARG A 32 0.00 -4.74 -15.22
CA ARG A 32 0.29 -5.92 -16.03
C ARG A 32 -0.56 -7.11 -15.59
N GLY A 33 -1.10 -7.83 -16.56
CA GLY A 33 -1.90 -9.03 -16.34
C GLY A 33 -3.40 -8.77 -16.47
N GLN A 34 -4.19 -9.51 -15.69
CA GLN A 34 -5.65 -9.44 -15.78
C GLN A 34 -6.17 -8.05 -15.40
N ALA A 35 -7.20 -7.58 -16.12
CA ALA A 35 -7.84 -6.31 -15.81
C ALA A 35 -8.37 -6.30 -14.37
N ILE A 36 -8.21 -5.17 -13.69
CA ILE A 36 -8.75 -4.93 -12.35
C ILE A 36 -10.04 -4.13 -12.54
N ILE A 37 -11.15 -4.65 -12.02
CA ILE A 37 -12.45 -3.97 -11.99
C ILE A 37 -12.63 -3.44 -10.57
N CYS A 38 -12.66 -2.13 -10.42
CA CYS A 38 -12.86 -1.47 -9.13
C CYS A 38 -14.37 -1.43 -8.76
N GLU A 39 -14.67 -1.21 -7.48
CA GLU A 39 -16.03 -1.07 -6.95
C GLU A 39 -16.82 0.07 -7.62
N ASP A 40 -16.15 1.13 -8.05
CA ASP A 40 -16.75 2.27 -8.77
C ASP A 40 -16.88 2.02 -10.29
N SER A 41 -16.76 0.77 -10.73
CA SER A 41 -16.78 0.34 -12.13
C SER A 41 -15.61 0.87 -12.99
N THR A 42 -14.60 1.51 -12.39
CA THR A 42 -13.35 1.80 -13.10
C THR A 42 -12.66 0.50 -13.49
N VAL A 43 -12.27 0.37 -14.77
CA VAL A 43 -11.48 -0.78 -15.24
C VAL A 43 -10.05 -0.33 -15.55
N ILE A 44 -9.09 -1.06 -14.98
CA ILE A 44 -7.65 -0.91 -15.20
C ILE A 44 -7.19 -2.06 -16.09
N HIS A 45 -6.88 -1.75 -17.34
CA HIS A 45 -6.41 -2.71 -18.33
C HIS A 45 -4.88 -2.87 -18.31
N ASP A 46 -4.40 -3.93 -18.95
CA ASP A 46 -2.97 -4.15 -19.17
C ASP A 46 -2.34 -2.94 -19.87
N GLY A 47 -1.18 -2.48 -19.38
CA GLY A 47 -0.45 -1.35 -19.94
C GLY A 47 -0.88 0.03 -19.43
N GLU A 48 -1.96 0.14 -18.65
CA GLU A 48 -2.44 1.41 -18.10
C GLU A 48 -1.67 1.83 -16.84
N TRP A 49 -1.57 3.13 -16.59
CA TRP A 49 -0.77 3.65 -15.49
C TRP A 49 -1.47 3.52 -14.14
N VAL A 50 -0.73 3.02 -13.16
CA VAL A 50 -1.13 2.88 -11.76
C VAL A 50 -0.01 3.40 -10.85
N GLY A 51 -0.38 3.93 -9.69
CA GLY A 51 0.56 4.28 -8.63
C GLY A 51 0.66 3.15 -7.63
N GLU A 52 1.83 2.54 -7.47
CA GLU A 52 2.06 1.53 -6.45
C GLU A 52 2.47 2.19 -5.13
N LEU A 53 1.63 2.05 -4.12
CA LEU A 53 1.77 2.56 -2.78
C LEU A 53 2.67 1.64 -1.94
N HIS A 54 3.75 2.21 -1.42
CA HIS A 54 4.64 1.56 -0.47
C HIS A 54 4.74 2.35 0.82
N LEU A 55 4.79 1.64 1.94
CA LEU A 55 5.11 2.19 3.25
C LEU A 55 6.63 2.15 3.48
N ASP A 56 7.18 3.22 4.04
CA ASP A 56 8.57 3.25 4.49
C ASP A 56 8.71 2.44 5.79
N ASN A 57 9.13 1.18 5.62
CA ASN A 57 9.41 0.27 6.73
C ASN A 57 10.50 0.79 7.67
N GLY A 58 11.46 1.58 7.18
CA GLY A 58 12.51 2.19 8.00
C GLY A 58 11.94 3.23 8.96
N SER A 59 11.03 4.08 8.49
CA SER A 59 10.30 5.04 9.32
C SER A 59 9.43 4.33 10.37
N ILE A 60 8.75 3.26 9.99
CA ILE A 60 7.92 2.45 10.91
C ILE A 60 8.80 1.78 11.99
N LEU A 61 9.93 1.17 11.60
CA LEU A 61 10.88 0.56 12.53
C LEU A 61 11.41 1.54 13.56
N LYS A 62 11.75 2.77 13.14
CA LYS A 62 12.20 3.83 14.05
C LYS A 62 11.10 4.21 15.05
N LEU A 63 9.85 4.26 14.61
CA LEU A 63 8.70 4.51 15.49
C LEU A 63 8.53 3.38 16.52
N ILE A 64 8.58 2.12 16.08
CA ILE A 64 8.45 0.96 16.98
C ILE A 64 9.57 0.97 18.02
N LYS A 65 10.82 1.21 17.60
CA LYS A 65 11.97 1.26 18.51
C LYS A 65 11.90 2.40 19.52
N SER A 66 11.34 3.55 19.14
CA SER A 66 11.30 4.74 20.00
C SER A 66 10.06 4.82 20.90
N GLN A 67 8.92 4.26 20.47
CA GLN A 67 7.63 4.45 21.16
C GLN A 67 6.94 3.15 21.60
N GLY A 68 7.48 1.99 21.21
CA GLY A 68 6.85 0.69 21.40
C GLY A 68 5.77 0.39 20.34
N SER A 69 5.45 -0.89 20.17
CA SER A 69 4.60 -1.41 19.09
C SER A 69 3.21 -0.75 19.02
N ASP A 70 2.51 -0.61 20.15
CA ASP A 70 1.13 -0.14 20.16
C ASP A 70 1.01 1.35 19.82
N ARG A 71 1.87 2.19 20.41
CA ARG A 71 1.91 3.63 20.10
C ARG A 71 2.40 3.87 18.67
N ALA A 72 3.37 3.08 18.21
CA ALA A 72 3.85 3.14 16.84
C ALA A 72 2.74 2.82 15.83
N ALA A 73 1.86 1.85 16.10
CA ALA A 73 0.74 1.52 15.23
C ALA A 73 -0.24 2.70 15.08
N LEU A 74 -0.65 3.32 16.20
CA LEU A 74 -1.53 4.50 16.19
C LEU A 74 -0.89 5.69 15.47
N ARG A 75 0.41 5.94 15.70
CA ARG A 75 1.14 7.02 15.04
C ARG A 75 1.30 6.75 13.54
N THR A 76 1.57 5.50 13.15
CA THR A 76 1.65 5.07 11.75
C THR A 76 0.32 5.29 11.04
N ALA A 77 -0.81 4.93 11.64
CA ALA A 77 -2.13 5.17 11.05
C ALA A 77 -2.40 6.68 10.80
N ARG A 78 -2.02 7.55 11.75
CA ARG A 78 -2.14 9.01 11.59
C ARG A 78 -1.25 9.54 10.46
N LEU A 79 0.01 9.11 10.42
CA LEU A 79 0.96 9.52 9.38
C LEU A 79 0.53 9.01 8.00
N LEU A 80 0.03 7.77 7.91
CA LEU A 80 -0.53 7.21 6.69
C LEU A 80 -1.71 8.04 6.19
N ARG A 81 -2.65 8.41 7.06
CA ARG A 81 -3.77 9.28 6.70
C ARG A 81 -3.31 10.64 6.16
N GLN A 82 -2.26 11.21 6.73
CA GLN A 82 -1.65 12.45 6.22
C GLN A 82 -1.00 12.24 4.85
N SER A 83 -0.21 11.17 4.69
CA SER A 83 0.39 10.79 3.41
C SER A 83 -0.67 10.58 2.31
N MET A 84 -1.81 9.96 2.63
CA MET A 84 -2.90 9.75 1.68
C MET A 84 -3.51 11.07 1.18
N ARG A 85 -3.61 12.10 2.04
CA ARG A 85 -4.04 13.44 1.61
C ARG A 85 -3.04 14.07 0.64
N GLN A 86 -1.75 13.96 0.93
CA GLN A 86 -0.68 14.46 0.04
C GLN A 86 -0.67 13.72 -1.30
N ILE A 87 -0.91 12.40 -1.29
CA ILE A 87 -1.04 11.59 -2.50
C ILE A 87 -2.25 12.04 -3.32
N HIS A 88 -3.40 12.28 -2.67
CA HIS A 88 -4.57 12.83 -3.35
C HIS A 88 -4.28 14.18 -4.02
N GLU A 89 -3.64 15.11 -3.30
CA GLU A 89 -3.22 16.41 -3.85
C GLU A 89 -2.30 16.24 -5.06
N ALA A 90 -1.34 15.31 -4.99
CA ALA A 90 -0.47 15.00 -6.11
C ALA A 90 -1.23 14.43 -7.32
N PHE A 91 -2.21 13.54 -7.08
CA PHE A 91 -3.07 13.02 -8.13
C PHE A 91 -3.81 14.14 -8.87
N GLU A 92 -4.30 15.15 -8.17
CA GLU A 92 -5.06 16.26 -8.76
C GLU A 92 -4.19 17.35 -9.41
N SER A 93 -3.00 17.63 -8.87
CA SER A 93 -2.20 18.80 -9.26
C SER A 93 -0.97 18.50 -10.13
N GLN A 94 -0.37 17.31 -10.00
CA GLN A 94 0.91 16.99 -10.65
C GLN A 94 0.70 16.34 -12.02
N SER A 95 1.46 16.79 -13.03
CA SER A 95 1.32 16.34 -14.42
C SER A 95 1.60 14.85 -14.60
N GLU A 96 2.59 14.31 -13.90
CA GLU A 96 2.98 12.89 -13.93
C GLU A 96 1.87 11.95 -13.43
N PHE A 97 1.01 12.42 -12.54
CA PHE A 97 -0.11 11.63 -12.00
C PHE A 97 -1.40 11.74 -12.82
N LYS A 98 -1.49 12.63 -13.82
CA LYS A 98 -2.71 12.83 -14.62
C LYS A 98 -3.21 11.56 -15.31
N GLN A 99 -2.28 10.74 -15.80
CA GLN A 99 -2.59 9.49 -16.51
C GLN A 99 -2.82 8.29 -15.57
N VAL A 100 -2.62 8.46 -14.27
CA VAL A 100 -2.69 7.38 -13.29
C VAL A 100 -4.16 7.09 -12.94
N LYS A 101 -4.62 5.88 -13.27
CA LYS A 101 -6.02 5.47 -13.07
C LYS A 101 -6.35 5.09 -11.64
N ALA A 102 -5.39 4.56 -10.90
CA ALA A 102 -5.60 4.09 -9.55
C ALA A 102 -4.30 4.09 -8.73
N LEU A 103 -4.47 4.20 -7.43
CA LEU A 103 -3.47 3.90 -6.43
C LEU A 103 -3.68 2.45 -5.95
N LEU A 104 -2.66 1.62 -6.05
CA LEU A 104 -2.67 0.21 -5.70
C LEU A 104 -1.66 -0.06 -4.58
N GLY A 105 -1.92 -1.02 -3.70
CA GLY A 105 -0.92 -1.48 -2.74
C GLY A 105 -1.18 -2.92 -2.35
N ILE A 106 -0.17 -3.63 -1.82
CA ILE A 106 -0.37 -4.98 -1.30
C ILE A 106 -0.02 -4.99 0.19
N THR A 107 -0.90 -5.54 1.01
CA THR A 107 -0.66 -5.63 2.45
C THR A 107 -1.17 -6.93 3.07
N LEU A 108 -0.54 -7.36 4.15
CA LEU A 108 -1.09 -8.33 5.10
C LEU A 108 -1.91 -7.66 6.22
N LEU A 109 -1.77 -6.35 6.40
CA LEU A 109 -2.33 -5.60 7.53
C LEU A 109 -3.64 -4.87 7.19
N HIS A 110 -4.41 -5.46 6.26
CA HIS A 110 -5.63 -4.89 5.68
C HIS A 110 -6.81 -4.74 6.66
N ARG A 111 -6.68 -5.22 7.90
CA ARG A 111 -7.69 -5.11 8.96
C ARG A 111 -7.35 -4.09 10.05
N GLY A 112 -6.17 -3.46 9.97
CA GLY A 112 -5.70 -2.51 10.98
C GLY A 112 -5.39 -1.15 10.36
N LEU A 113 -4.29 -1.06 9.62
CA LEU A 113 -3.74 0.21 9.14
C LEU A 113 -4.61 0.89 8.07
N THR A 114 -5.43 0.12 7.36
CA THR A 114 -6.29 0.60 6.27
C THR A 114 -7.68 1.02 6.75
N HIS A 115 -8.00 0.80 8.04
CA HIS A 115 -9.32 1.13 8.57
C HIS A 115 -9.56 2.64 8.47
N GLY A 116 -10.73 3.03 7.96
CA GLY A 116 -11.07 4.44 7.74
C GLY A 116 -10.29 5.13 6.61
N LEU A 117 -9.49 4.41 5.82
CA LEU A 117 -8.84 4.99 4.63
C LEU A 117 -9.66 4.78 3.35
N GLY A 118 -10.65 3.89 3.35
CA GLY A 118 -11.58 3.72 2.22
C GLY A 118 -11.04 2.89 1.06
N PHE A 119 -9.96 2.12 1.27
CA PHE A 119 -9.47 1.18 0.28
C PHE A 119 -10.49 0.08 -0.01
N GLU A 120 -10.77 -0.14 -1.28
CA GLU A 120 -11.32 -1.39 -1.77
C GLU A 120 -10.28 -2.50 -1.56
N GLN A 121 -10.75 -3.71 -1.21
CA GLN A 121 -9.89 -4.86 -0.92
C GLN A 121 -10.22 -6.03 -1.83
N GLN A 122 -9.29 -6.39 -2.71
CA GLN A 122 -9.41 -7.57 -3.56
C GLN A 122 -8.39 -8.65 -3.17
N ALA A 123 -8.80 -9.92 -3.24
CA ALA A 123 -7.87 -11.01 -3.03
C ALA A 123 -6.88 -11.07 -4.21
N LEU A 124 -5.60 -11.33 -3.92
CA LEU A 124 -4.65 -11.64 -4.98
C LEU A 124 -5.05 -12.93 -5.70
N GLN A 125 -4.91 -12.94 -7.02
CA GLN A 125 -5.12 -14.13 -7.83
C GLN A 125 -4.25 -15.30 -7.32
N PRO A 126 -4.80 -16.53 -7.26
CA PRO A 126 -4.05 -17.68 -6.84
C PRO A 126 -2.88 -17.93 -7.81
N GLY A 127 -1.70 -18.25 -7.27
CA GLY A 127 -0.52 -18.53 -8.10
C GLY A 127 0.80 -18.29 -7.38
N ILE A 128 1.89 -18.38 -8.15
CA ILE A 128 3.26 -18.21 -7.65
C ILE A 128 3.45 -16.81 -7.06
N PHE A 129 2.94 -15.77 -7.73
CA PHE A 129 3.02 -14.39 -7.26
C PHE A 129 2.42 -14.23 -5.85
N ARG A 130 1.19 -14.70 -5.63
CA ARG A 130 0.55 -14.66 -4.30
C ARG A 130 1.36 -15.41 -3.25
N ARG A 131 1.90 -16.58 -3.58
CA ARG A 131 2.73 -17.37 -2.65
C ARG A 131 4.02 -16.63 -2.27
N MET A 132 4.76 -16.14 -3.26
CA MET A 132 6.00 -15.37 -3.05
C MET A 132 5.74 -14.11 -2.23
N THR A 133 4.71 -13.35 -2.58
CA THR A 133 4.32 -12.13 -1.85
C THR A 133 3.90 -12.44 -0.42
N THR A 134 3.19 -13.55 -0.18
CA THR A 134 2.83 -13.99 1.17
C THR A 134 4.07 -14.28 2.02
N VAL A 135 5.01 -15.07 1.49
CA VAL A 135 6.26 -15.40 2.19
C VAL A 135 7.06 -14.14 2.50
N TYR A 136 7.22 -13.27 1.50
CA TYR A 136 7.94 -12.00 1.65
C TYR A 136 7.32 -11.12 2.76
N LEU A 137 6.02 -10.87 2.69
CA LEU A 137 5.36 -9.99 3.67
C LEU A 137 5.35 -10.60 5.08
N ARG A 138 5.32 -11.93 5.22
CA ARG A 138 5.46 -12.59 6.53
C ARG A 138 6.87 -12.41 7.10
N LEU A 139 7.91 -12.60 6.29
CA LEU A 139 9.30 -12.35 6.71
C LEU A 139 9.49 -10.89 7.14
N LEU A 140 8.93 -9.97 6.36
CA LEU A 140 8.97 -8.54 6.66
C LEU A 140 8.28 -8.23 7.98
N LEU A 141 7.07 -8.78 8.21
CA LEU A 141 6.35 -8.61 9.46
C LEU A 141 7.12 -9.16 10.66
N SER A 142 7.77 -10.33 10.51
CA SER A 142 8.64 -10.88 11.55
C SER A 142 9.82 -9.98 11.89
N ALA A 143 10.41 -9.31 10.88
CA ALA A 143 11.51 -8.37 11.10
C ALA A 143 11.06 -7.06 11.76
N LEU A 144 9.82 -6.62 11.51
CA LEU A 144 9.25 -5.39 12.06
C LEU A 144 8.85 -5.52 13.54
N HIS A 145 8.41 -6.71 13.98
CA HIS A 145 7.94 -6.92 15.34
C HIS A 145 8.45 -8.25 15.92
N PRO A 146 9.25 -8.23 17.01
CA PRO A 146 9.61 -9.45 17.75
C PRO A 146 8.36 -10.21 18.26
N GLU A 147 7.34 -9.47 18.72
CA GLU A 147 6.04 -10.03 19.10
C GLU A 147 5.11 -10.35 17.89
N GLY A 148 5.45 -9.82 16.71
CA GLY A 148 4.77 -10.14 15.45
C GLY A 148 4.87 -11.62 15.15
N MET A 149 5.98 -12.26 15.54
CA MET A 149 6.19 -13.70 15.45
C MET A 149 5.15 -14.50 16.27
N ASN A 150 4.80 -14.03 17.47
CA ASN A 150 3.75 -14.65 18.29
C ASN A 150 2.34 -14.47 17.69
N ARG A 151 2.05 -13.32 17.07
CA ARG A 151 0.78 -13.11 16.35
C ARG A 151 0.69 -13.85 15.01
N ILE A 152 1.82 -14.02 14.30
CA ILE A 152 1.92 -14.83 13.07
C ILE A 152 1.66 -16.30 13.38
N SER A 153 2.19 -16.80 14.50
CA SER A 153 2.00 -18.19 14.96
C SER A 153 0.54 -18.48 15.37
N GLN A 154 -0.15 -17.53 16.00
CA GLN A 154 -1.52 -17.74 16.48
C GLN A 154 -2.64 -17.46 15.45
N ARG A 155 -2.34 -16.81 14.30
CA ARG A 155 -3.36 -16.41 13.29
C ARG A 155 -2.85 -16.48 11.85
N THR A 156 -2.04 -17.48 11.51
CA THR A 156 -1.39 -17.59 10.20
C THR A 156 -2.39 -17.66 9.02
N GLU A 157 -3.57 -18.23 9.26
CA GLU A 157 -4.68 -18.29 8.30
C GLU A 157 -5.30 -16.92 7.97
N LYS A 158 -5.15 -15.93 8.86
CA LYS A 158 -5.69 -14.57 8.69
C LYS A 158 -4.70 -13.61 8.03
N LEU A 159 -3.46 -14.05 7.79
CA LEU A 159 -2.42 -13.28 7.10
C LEU A 159 -2.40 -13.67 5.61
N VAL A 160 -3.45 -13.24 4.91
CA VAL A 160 -3.58 -13.38 3.46
C VAL A 160 -3.33 -12.01 2.83
N PRO A 161 -2.44 -11.91 1.82
CA PRO A 161 -2.18 -10.64 1.16
C PRO A 161 -3.41 -10.20 0.37
N MET A 162 -3.79 -8.95 0.57
CA MET A 162 -4.87 -8.28 -0.14
C MET A 162 -4.28 -7.18 -1.02
N LEU A 163 -4.84 -7.05 -2.22
CA LEU A 163 -4.68 -5.88 -3.06
C LEU A 163 -5.60 -4.78 -2.52
N LEU A 164 -5.00 -3.65 -2.17
CA LEU A 164 -5.69 -2.43 -1.81
C LEU A 164 -5.81 -1.55 -3.04
N ILE A 165 -6.99 -0.99 -3.25
CA ILE A 165 -7.31 -0.20 -4.43
C ILE A 165 -7.98 1.10 -3.99
N HIS A 166 -7.48 2.20 -4.54
CA HIS A 166 -8.28 3.40 -4.76
C HIS A 166 -8.24 3.72 -6.25
N SER A 167 -9.37 3.63 -6.92
CA SER A 167 -9.51 4.32 -8.21
C SER A 167 -9.26 5.82 -8.01
N ARG A 168 -8.92 6.53 -9.09
CA ARG A 168 -8.75 7.97 -9.04
C ARG A 168 -9.98 8.68 -8.45
N SER A 169 -11.19 8.25 -8.84
CA SER A 169 -12.44 8.79 -8.31
C SER A 169 -12.64 8.47 -6.83
N SER A 170 -12.38 7.23 -6.40
CA SER A 170 -12.45 6.83 -4.99
C SER A 170 -11.47 7.59 -4.11
N LEU A 171 -10.22 7.77 -4.58
CA LEU A 171 -9.21 8.57 -3.89
C LEU A 171 -9.66 10.02 -3.74
N LYS A 172 -10.18 10.61 -4.83
CA LYS A 172 -10.69 11.97 -4.85
C LYS A 172 -11.83 12.15 -3.86
N ASN A 173 -12.85 11.33 -3.94
CA ASN A 173 -14.01 11.42 -3.05
C ASN A 173 -13.51 11.38 -1.60
N ARG A 174 -12.74 10.35 -1.26
CA ARG A 174 -12.32 10.10 0.13
C ARG A 174 -11.45 11.19 0.77
N PHE A 175 -10.60 11.86 -0.01
CA PHE A 175 -9.58 12.77 0.52
C PHE A 175 -9.74 14.23 0.10
N SER A 176 -10.80 14.58 -0.66
CA SER A 176 -11.10 15.97 -1.01
C SER A 176 -11.29 16.85 0.24
N PRO A 177 -10.82 18.12 0.22
CA PRO A 177 -11.05 19.06 1.31
C PRO A 177 -12.55 19.28 1.52
N GLY A 178 -13.10 18.81 2.64
CA GLY A 178 -14.52 18.97 3.00
C GLY A 178 -15.20 17.68 3.47
N GLU A 179 -14.69 16.50 3.12
CA GLU A 179 -15.24 15.24 3.63
C GLU A 179 -14.73 14.94 5.06
N LYS A 180 -15.66 14.75 6.00
CA LYS A 180 -15.35 14.21 7.33
C LYS A 180 -15.01 12.73 7.17
N LEU A 181 -13.72 12.40 7.23
CA LEU A 181 -13.29 11.00 7.39
C LEU A 181 -13.94 10.45 8.67
N PRO A 182 -14.64 9.30 8.63
CA PRO A 182 -15.09 8.65 9.85
C PRO A 182 -13.86 8.36 10.73
N GLY A 183 -13.98 8.72 12.01
CA GLY A 183 -12.92 8.73 13.02
C GLY A 183 -12.23 7.39 13.17
#